data_AF-A0A2N5UJN1-F1
#
_entry.id   AF-A0A2N5UJN1-F1
#
_cell.length_a   1.000
_cell.length_b   1.000
_cell.length_c   1.000
_cell.angle_alpha   90.00
_cell.angle_beta   90.00
_cell.angle_gamma   90.00
#
_symmetry.space_group_name_H-M   'P 1'
#
loop_
_entity.id
_entity.type
_entity.pdbx_description
1 polymer ?
#
loop_
_entity_poly.entity_id
_entity_poly.type
_entity_poly.pdbx_seq_one_letter_code
_entity_poly.pdbx_strand_id
1 'polypeptide(L)'
;MNSLTGSQQDEDNKAVVIVVALALLGKQVPIRTMRTYLTRPDLTGNPQGTSAWNHLRDVGNDQAFITVMGVDVRTFESLLIHFSMAWDSATITQLDVNPNGDPQPAR
;
A
#
# COMPACT_ATOMS: atom_id res chain seq x y z
N MET A 1 45.49 27.14 -16.18
CA MET A 1 44.48 26.55 -15.27
C MET A 1 43.10 26.73 -15.91
N ASN A 2 42.78 26.05 -17.03
CA ASN A 2 41.58 26.36 -17.82
C ASN A 2 40.89 25.11 -18.41
N SER A 3 40.97 23.94 -17.76
CA SER A 3 40.45 22.67 -18.33
C SER A 3 39.21 22.09 -17.63
N LEU A 4 38.65 22.77 -16.63
CA LEU A 4 37.56 22.21 -15.80
C LEU A 4 36.15 22.71 -16.17
N THR A 5 36.03 23.77 -16.97
CA THR A 5 34.72 24.38 -17.30
C THR A 5 34.02 23.75 -18.50
N GLY A 6 34.77 23.20 -19.46
CA GLY A 6 34.20 22.60 -20.68
C GLY A 6 33.49 21.27 -20.45
N SER A 7 33.95 20.47 -19.47
CA SER A 7 33.34 19.18 -19.15
C SER A 7 32.01 19.33 -18.43
N GLN A 8 31.92 20.29 -17.49
CA GLN A 8 30.71 20.54 -16.70
C GLN A 8 29.56 21.03 -17.58
N GLN A 9 29.86 21.94 -18.51
CA GLN A 9 28.86 22.52 -19.40
C GLN A 9 28.30 21.51 -20.41
N ASP A 10 29.09 20.50 -20.80
CA ASP A 10 28.64 19.41 -21.67
C ASP A 10 27.72 18.41 -20.91
N GLU A 11 28.01 18.15 -19.63
CA GLU A 11 27.12 17.35 -18.77
C GLU A 11 25.79 18.03 -18.50
N ASP A 12 25.81 19.32 -18.18
CA ASP A 12 24.59 20.11 -17.97
C ASP A 12 23.72 20.13 -19.23
N ASN A 13 24.34 20.24 -20.40
CA ASN A 13 23.64 20.22 -21.68
C ASN A 13 23.01 18.84 -21.97
N LYS A 14 23.71 17.75 -21.63
CA LYS A 14 23.16 16.38 -21.72
C LYS A 14 21.99 16.18 -20.77
N ALA A 15 22.08 16.69 -19.54
CA ALA A 15 21.01 16.62 -18.56
C ALA A 15 19.76 17.37 -19.05
N VAL A 16 19.92 18.57 -19.61
CA VAL A 16 18.82 19.34 -20.21
C VAL A 16 18.18 18.58 -21.36
N VAL A 17 18.97 18.01 -22.27
CA VAL A 17 18.45 17.21 -23.39
C VAL A 17 17.67 15.99 -22.90
N ILE A 18 18.15 15.30 -21.85
CA ILE A 18 17.44 14.15 -21.27
C ILE A 18 16.11 14.59 -20.65
N VAL A 19 16.08 15.68 -19.88
CA VAL A 19 14.84 16.19 -19.27
C VAL A 19 13.83 16.60 -20.34
N VAL A 20 14.28 17.27 -21.41
CA VAL A 20 13.43 17.66 -22.54
C VAL A 20 12.93 16.43 -23.31
N ALA A 21 13.79 15.45 -23.56
CA ALA A 21 13.40 14.20 -24.21
C ALA A 21 12.39 13.42 -23.37
N LEU A 22 12.56 13.35 -22.04
CA LEU A 22 11.59 12.73 -21.14
C LEU A 22 10.26 13.49 -21.08
N ALA A 23 10.29 14.83 -21.17
CA ALA A 23 9.07 15.64 -21.22
C ALA A 23 8.31 15.48 -22.55
N LEU A 24 9.02 15.39 -23.67
CA LEU A 24 8.42 15.22 -25.01
C LEU A 24 7.97 13.79 -25.29
N LEU A 25 8.73 12.80 -24.80
CA LEU A 25 8.48 11.37 -25.03
C LEU A 25 7.66 10.73 -23.90
N GLY A 26 7.52 11.44 -22.78
CA GLY A 26 6.72 11.03 -21.65
C GLY A 26 5.27 10.85 -22.08
N LYS A 27 4.86 9.59 -22.26
CA LYS A 27 3.44 9.25 -22.13
C LYS A 27 3.04 9.79 -20.76
N GLN A 28 1.98 10.60 -20.71
CA GLN A 28 1.25 10.79 -19.46
C GLN A 28 0.87 9.40 -18.97
N VAL A 29 1.70 8.81 -18.10
CA VAL A 29 1.25 7.75 -17.23
C VAL A 29 0.21 8.49 -16.40
N PRO A 30 -1.08 8.20 -16.54
CA PRO A 30 -2.05 8.79 -15.65
C PRO A 30 -1.49 8.49 -14.26
N ILE A 31 -1.18 9.54 -13.49
CA ILE A 31 -1.03 9.41 -12.06
C ILE A 31 -2.37 8.81 -11.68
N ARG A 32 -2.41 7.48 -11.53
CA ARG A 32 -3.62 6.76 -11.16
C ARG A 32 -4.04 7.48 -9.91
N THR A 33 -5.16 8.18 -9.98
CA THR A 33 -5.67 8.93 -8.86
C THR A 33 -5.86 7.89 -7.77
N MET A 34 -4.93 7.83 -6.83
CA MET A 34 -4.99 6.88 -5.74
C MET A 34 -6.18 7.35 -4.91
N ARG A 35 -7.36 6.81 -5.22
CA ARG A 35 -8.55 6.95 -4.38
C ARG A 35 -8.24 6.32 -3.01
N THR A 36 -7.78 7.12 -2.06
CA THR A 36 -7.44 6.68 -0.70
C THR A 36 -8.66 6.21 0.11
N TYR A 37 -9.84 6.12 -0.52
CA TYR A 37 -11.10 5.74 0.07
C TYR A 37 -11.69 4.53 -0.65
N LEU A 38 -12.35 3.68 0.11
CA LEU A 38 -13.16 2.59 -0.40
C LEU A 38 -14.41 3.14 -1.09
N THR A 39 -14.81 2.53 -2.19
CA THR A 39 -16.08 2.80 -2.85
C THR A 39 -17.15 1.82 -2.37
N ARG A 40 -18.43 2.13 -2.57
CA ARG A 40 -19.53 1.24 -2.14
C ARG A 40 -19.38 -0.21 -2.66
N PRO A 41 -18.93 -0.47 -3.90
CA PRO A 41 -18.63 -1.83 -4.36
C PRO A 41 -17.54 -2.57 -3.59
N ASP A 42 -16.63 -1.86 -2.91
CA ASP A 42 -15.56 -2.46 -2.11
C ASP A 42 -16.01 -2.85 -0.70
N LEU A 43 -17.24 -2.50 -0.31
CA LEU A 43 -17.80 -2.78 1.01
C LEU A 43 -18.66 -4.04 0.96
N THR A 44 -18.58 -4.85 2.01
CA THR A 44 -19.46 -6.00 2.21
C THR A 44 -20.92 -5.55 2.25
N GLY A 45 -21.77 -6.12 1.40
CA GLY A 45 -23.21 -5.85 1.44
C GLY A 45 -23.87 -6.27 2.77
N ASN A 46 -23.28 -7.25 3.47
CA ASN A 46 -23.66 -7.66 4.82
C ASN A 46 -22.48 -7.53 5.79
N PRO A 47 -22.45 -6.53 6.68
CA PRO A 47 -21.32 -6.27 7.58
C PRO A 47 -21.12 -7.34 8.67
N GLN A 48 -22.08 -8.25 8.86
CA GLN A 48 -21.96 -9.34 9.85
C GLN A 48 -21.43 -10.66 9.24
N GLY A 49 -21.39 -10.76 7.90
CA GLY A 49 -21.06 -12.03 7.23
C GLY A 49 -19.56 -12.31 7.18
N THR A 50 -18.73 -11.28 7.04
CA THR A 50 -17.27 -11.39 6.98
C THR A 50 -16.65 -10.14 7.57
N SER A 51 -15.44 -10.24 8.15
CA SER A 51 -14.71 -9.02 8.48
C SER A 51 -14.48 -8.20 7.20
N ALA A 52 -14.50 -6.87 7.32
CA ALA A 52 -14.22 -5.98 6.19
C ALA A 52 -12.84 -6.30 5.56
N TRP A 53 -11.88 -6.71 6.39
CA TRP A 53 -10.54 -7.08 5.96
C TRP A 53 -10.52 -8.35 5.10
N ASN A 54 -11.24 -9.39 5.51
CA ASN A 54 -11.35 -10.63 4.74
C ASN A 54 -12.01 -10.37 3.39
N HIS A 55 -13.05 -9.54 3.35
CA HIS A 55 -13.70 -9.18 2.09
C HIS A 55 -12.78 -8.43 1.12
N LEU A 56 -12.02 -7.46 1.62
CA LEU A 56 -11.08 -6.71 0.78
C LEU A 56 -9.95 -7.61 0.22
N ARG A 57 -9.53 -8.60 1.00
CA ARG A 57 -8.59 -9.64 0.57
C ARG A 57 -9.18 -10.48 -0.55
N ASP A 58 -10.40 -10.97 -0.37
CA ASP A 58 -11.10 -11.84 -1.33
C ASP A 58 -11.41 -11.11 -2.64
N VAL A 59 -11.77 -9.82 -2.58
CA VAL A 59 -12.02 -8.97 -3.77
C VAL A 59 -10.71 -8.54 -4.45
N GLY A 60 -9.56 -8.69 -3.79
CA GLY A 60 -8.26 -8.34 -4.37
C GLY A 60 -8.04 -6.83 -4.49
N ASN A 61 -8.50 -6.05 -3.50
CA ASN A 61 -8.33 -4.60 -3.53
C ASN A 61 -6.92 -4.19 -3.07
N ASP A 62 -5.96 -4.24 -4.01
CA ASP A 62 -4.56 -3.86 -3.79
C ASP A 62 -4.42 -2.46 -3.20
N GLN A 63 -5.31 -1.54 -3.56
CA GLN A 63 -5.23 -0.17 -3.10
C GLN A 63 -5.52 -0.04 -1.60
N ALA A 64 -6.55 -0.72 -1.11
CA ALA A 64 -6.90 -0.74 0.31
C ALA A 64 -5.78 -1.40 1.12
N PHE A 65 -5.21 -2.49 0.59
CA PHE A 65 -4.11 -3.21 1.20
C PHE A 65 -2.84 -2.37 1.30
N ILE A 66 -2.46 -1.68 0.22
CA ILE A 66 -1.30 -0.77 0.20
C ILE A 66 -1.52 0.39 1.18
N THR A 67 -2.74 0.95 1.23
CA THR A 67 -3.02 2.11 2.09
C THR A 67 -2.94 1.75 3.58
N VAL A 68 -3.43 0.56 3.97
CA VAL A 68 -3.52 0.15 5.37
C VAL A 68 -2.24 -0.55 5.86
N MET A 69 -1.64 -1.40 5.04
CA MET A 69 -0.48 -2.23 5.42
C MET A 69 0.82 -1.90 4.68
N GLY A 70 0.77 -1.07 3.63
CA GLY A 70 1.95 -0.75 2.82
C GLY A 70 2.35 -1.82 1.81
N VAL A 71 1.54 -2.87 1.61
CA VAL A 71 1.80 -3.96 0.66
C VAL A 71 0.53 -4.29 -0.12
N ASP A 72 0.65 -4.76 -1.36
CA ASP A 72 -0.48 -5.26 -2.14
C ASP A 72 -0.99 -6.62 -1.64
N VAL A 73 -2.16 -7.07 -2.15
CA VAL A 73 -2.81 -8.31 -1.67
C VAL A 73 -1.91 -9.52 -1.90
N ARG A 74 -1.25 -9.61 -3.06
CA ARG A 74 -0.40 -10.76 -3.40
C ARG A 74 0.86 -10.81 -2.53
N THR A 75 1.45 -9.66 -2.27
CA THR A 75 2.59 -9.53 -1.35
C THR A 75 2.18 -9.93 0.07
N PHE A 76 1.00 -9.48 0.53
CA PHE A 76 0.45 -9.90 1.82
C PHE A 76 0.25 -11.42 1.90
N GLU A 77 -0.39 -12.05 0.91
CA GLU A 77 -0.59 -13.51 0.89
C GLU A 77 0.74 -14.28 0.96
N SER A 78 1.77 -13.77 0.27
CA SER A 78 3.11 -14.36 0.29
C SER A 78 3.77 -14.28 1.68
N LEU A 79 3.55 -13.17 2.38
CA LEU A 79 4.00 -13.02 3.77
C LEU A 79 3.18 -13.92 4.70
N LEU A 80 1.86 -13.96 4.52
CA LEU A 80 0.93 -14.71 5.36
C LEU A 80 1.29 -16.20 5.41
N ILE A 81 1.79 -16.80 4.34
CA ILE A 81 2.26 -18.20 4.35
C ILE A 81 3.26 -18.45 5.49
N HIS A 82 4.22 -17.55 5.69
CA HIS A 82 5.30 -17.69 6.68
C HIS A 82 4.83 -17.36 8.11
N PHE A 83 3.78 -16.55 8.24
CA PHE A 83 3.29 -16.07 9.53
C PHE A 83 1.90 -16.62 9.91
N SER A 84 1.33 -17.52 9.10
CA SER A 84 -0.04 -18.04 9.23
C SER A 84 -0.32 -18.57 10.63
N MET A 85 0.60 -19.37 11.18
CA MET A 85 0.47 -19.89 12.55
C MET A 85 0.27 -18.78 13.58
N ALA A 86 1.14 -17.76 13.57
CA ALA A 86 1.03 -16.64 14.49
C ALA A 86 -0.21 -15.78 14.20
N TRP A 87 -0.53 -15.57 12.93
CA TRP A 87 -1.69 -14.78 12.50
C TRP A 87 -3.01 -15.40 12.96
N ASP A 88 -3.15 -16.73 12.86
CA ASP A 88 -4.39 -17.43 13.20
C ASP A 88 -4.53 -17.70 14.70
N SER A 89 -3.42 -17.81 15.45
CA SER A 89 -3.45 -18.18 16.87
C SER A 89 -3.21 -17.03 17.84
N ALA A 90 -2.59 -15.93 17.41
CA ALA A 90 -2.21 -14.84 18.31
C ALA A 90 -3.22 -13.68 18.24
N THR A 91 -3.89 -13.42 19.36
CA THR A 91 -4.67 -12.19 19.53
C THR A 91 -3.71 -11.01 19.66
N ILE A 92 -3.98 -9.92 18.92
CA ILE A 92 -3.23 -8.66 19.06
C ILE A 92 -3.48 -8.13 20.47
N THR A 93 -2.42 -8.03 21.28
CA THR A 93 -2.49 -7.49 22.63
C THR A 93 -2.76 -6.00 22.58
N GLN A 94 -3.94 -5.59 23.06
CA GLN A 94 -4.31 -4.19 23.23
C GLN A 94 -3.92 -3.74 24.65
N LEU A 95 -3.12 -2.68 24.76
CA LEU A 95 -2.62 -2.18 26.05
C LEU A 95 -3.71 -1.53 26.92
N ASP A 96 -4.81 -1.11 26.30
CA ASP A 96 -5.98 -0.49 26.93
C ASP A 96 -7.07 -1.50 27.34
N VAL A 97 -6.87 -2.80 27.07
CA VAL A 97 -7.78 -3.86 27.49
C VAL A 97 -7.17 -4.60 28.68
N ASN A 98 -7.93 -4.72 29.78
CA ASN A 98 -7.51 -5.56 30.90
C ASN A 98 -7.47 -7.03 30.44
N PRO A 99 -6.29 -7.68 30.40
CA PRO A 99 -6.17 -9.07 29.96
C PRO A 99 -6.89 -10.06 30.89
N ASN A 100 -7.20 -9.64 32.12
CA ASN A 100 -7.98 -10.39 33.10
C ASN A 100 -9.40 -9.81 33.27
N GLY A 101 -9.88 -9.00 32.32
CA GLY A 101 -11.22 -8.46 32.37
C GLY A 101 -12.25 -9.56 32.22
N ASP A 102 -13.25 -9.60 33.11
CA ASP A 102 -14.33 -10.56 32.99
C ASP A 102 -15.03 -10.40 31.63
N PRO A 103 -15.28 -11.48 30.89
CA PRO A 103 -16.01 -11.41 29.64
C PRO A 103 -17.37 -10.77 29.90
N GLN A 104 -17.73 -9.76 29.09
CA GLN A 104 -19.00 -9.07 29.25
C GLN A 104 -20.15 -10.09 29.11
N PRO A 105 -20.95 -10.36 30.16
CA PRO A 105 -22.08 -11.26 30.04
C PRO A 105 -23.04 -10.67 29.00
N ALA A 106 -23.45 -11.54 28.08
CA ALA A 106 -24.10 -11.23 26.81
C ALA A 106 -25.09 -10.04 26.87
N ARG A 107 -25.04 -9.21 25.82
CA ARG A 107 -26.08 -8.22 25.51
C ARG A 107 -27.17 -8.84 24.65
#